data_AF-A0A2V7QJ81-F1
#
_entry.id   AF-A0A2V7QJ81-F1
#
_cell.length_a   1.000
_cell.length_b   1.000
_cell.length_c   1.000
_cell.angle_alpha   90.00
_cell.angle_beta   90.00
_cell.angle_gamma   90.00
#
_symmetry.space_group_name_H-M   'P 1'
#
loop_
_entity.id
_entity.type
_entity.pdbx_description
1 polymer ?
#
loop_
_entity_poly.entity_id
_entity_poly.type
_entity_poly.pdbx_seq_one_letter_code
_entity_poly.pdbx_strand_id
1 'polypeptide(L)'
;MTFAWPSKSQRPTIFGILNVTPDSFSDGGNFFSSEAAIAQADRMISEGADAIDVGGESTRPGATPVSAREELKRVLPAIRGIRSRWSDISISIDTVKAEVANAALAEGASIVNDVSGMSLDPEMPRVCAEAGCSVVLMHSRGTVG
;
A
#
# COMPACT_ATOMS: atom_id res chain seq x y z
N MET A 1 1.78 10.43 -11.43
CA MET A 1 1.07 9.74 -12.54
C MET A 1 -0.22 9.19 -11.95
N THR A 2 -1.37 9.56 -12.49
CA THR A 2 -2.65 8.98 -12.10
C THR A 2 -2.71 7.54 -12.62
N PHE A 3 -2.99 6.57 -11.74
CA PHE A 3 -3.34 5.22 -12.19
C PHE A 3 -4.66 5.35 -12.96
N ALA A 4 -4.59 5.25 -14.28
CA ALA A 4 -5.77 4.93 -15.06
C ALA A 4 -5.96 3.42 -14.90
N TRP A 5 -7.06 3.01 -14.26
CA TRP A 5 -7.48 1.61 -14.26
C TRP A 5 -7.33 1.08 -15.68
N PRO A 6 -6.60 -0.03 -15.92
CA PRO A 6 -6.28 -0.45 -17.27
C PRO A 6 -7.55 -0.50 -18.10
N SER A 7 -7.60 0.40 -19.08
CA SER A 7 -8.75 0.56 -19.94
C SER A 7 -9.00 -0.77 -20.64
N LYS A 8 -10.15 -1.40 -20.38
CA LYS A 8 -10.67 -2.54 -21.16
C LYS A 8 -9.66 -3.68 -21.42
N SER A 9 -8.81 -4.07 -20.46
CA SER A 9 -8.05 -5.33 -20.63
C SER A 9 -9.00 -6.52 -20.52
N GLN A 10 -8.91 -7.48 -21.45
CA GLN A 10 -9.67 -8.74 -21.37
C GLN A 10 -9.11 -9.71 -20.32
N ARG A 11 -8.04 -9.32 -19.60
CA ARG A 11 -7.44 -10.10 -18.52
C ARG A 11 -7.53 -9.35 -17.18
N PRO A 12 -7.62 -10.07 -16.06
CA PRO A 12 -7.54 -9.49 -14.71
C PRO A 12 -6.23 -8.72 -14.50
N THR A 13 -6.29 -7.66 -13.70
CA THR A 13 -5.12 -6.95 -13.17
C THR A 13 -4.61 -7.68 -11.94
N ILE A 14 -3.32 -7.99 -11.90
CA ILE A 14 -2.70 -8.74 -10.80
C ILE A 14 -2.00 -7.77 -9.84
N PHE A 15 -2.43 -7.78 -8.58
CA PHE A 15 -1.79 -7.03 -7.50
C PHE A 15 -0.86 -7.96 -6.71
N GLY A 16 0.42 -7.62 -6.63
CA GLY A 16 1.37 -8.28 -5.74
C GLY A 16 1.26 -7.73 -4.32
N ILE A 17 0.97 -8.59 -3.35
CA ILE A 17 0.77 -8.17 -1.94
C ILE A 17 2.11 -8.09 -1.22
N LEU A 18 2.53 -6.87 -0.85
CA LEU A 18 3.76 -6.59 -0.14
C LEU A 18 3.48 -6.11 1.30
N ASN A 19 3.48 -7.07 2.23
CA ASN A 19 3.33 -6.78 3.66
C ASN A 19 4.68 -6.39 4.25
N VAL A 20 4.83 -5.13 4.66
CA VAL A 20 6.02 -4.58 5.31
C VAL A 20 5.85 -4.61 6.83
N THR A 21 5.68 -5.80 7.38
CA THR A 21 5.58 -6.03 8.82
C THR A 21 6.83 -6.74 9.35
N PRO A 22 7.20 -6.58 10.64
CA PRO A 22 8.35 -7.26 11.23
C PRO A 22 8.33 -8.78 11.04
N ASP A 23 7.13 -9.38 11.07
CA ASP A 23 6.93 -10.82 10.92
C ASP A 23 7.11 -11.30 9.47
N SER A 24 7.08 -10.39 8.48
CA SER A 24 7.22 -10.73 7.06
C SER A 24 8.67 -10.83 6.61
N PHE A 25 9.61 -10.21 7.36
CA PHE A 25 11.03 -10.13 7.05
C PHE A 25 11.86 -10.33 8.31
N SER A 26 11.79 -11.53 8.88
CA SER A 26 12.54 -11.91 10.07
C SER A 26 14.03 -12.01 9.75
N ASP A 27 14.77 -10.89 9.72
CA ASP A 27 16.25 -10.81 9.85
C ASP A 27 16.72 -9.32 9.92
N GLY A 28 16.56 -8.68 11.09
CA GLY A 28 17.46 -7.63 11.59
C GLY A 28 17.62 -6.30 10.82
N GLY A 29 16.70 -5.35 11.02
CA GLY A 29 16.94 -3.89 10.84
C GLY A 29 15.90 -3.15 9.98
N ASN A 30 15.59 -1.89 10.34
CA ASN A 30 14.63 -1.05 9.59
C ASN A 30 15.09 -0.73 8.15
N PHE A 31 16.40 -0.75 7.88
CA PHE A 31 16.92 -0.60 6.53
C PHE A 31 16.79 -1.92 5.77
N PHE A 32 17.31 -3.01 6.38
CA PHE A 32 17.22 -4.37 5.84
C PHE A 32 15.81 -4.81 5.46
N SER A 33 14.80 -4.40 6.24
CA SER A 33 13.40 -4.67 5.92
C SER A 33 12.91 -3.94 4.67
N SER A 34 13.43 -2.73 4.39
CA SER A 34 13.09 -1.97 3.18
C SER A 34 13.78 -2.50 1.94
N GLU A 35 15.07 -2.87 1.99
CA GLU A 35 15.72 -3.51 0.84
C GLU A 35 15.12 -4.87 0.51
N ALA A 36 14.74 -5.66 1.53
CA ALA A 36 14.04 -6.91 1.35
C ALA A 36 12.64 -6.71 0.72
N ALA A 37 11.91 -5.69 1.16
CA ALA A 37 10.61 -5.33 0.58
C ALA A 37 10.73 -4.92 -0.89
N ILE A 38 11.74 -4.10 -1.23
CA ILE A 38 12.00 -3.70 -2.62
C ILE A 38 12.39 -4.92 -3.47
N ALA A 39 13.26 -5.80 -2.97
CA ALA A 39 13.65 -7.01 -3.69
C ALA A 39 12.46 -7.98 -3.89
N GLN A 40 11.52 -8.03 -2.95
CA GLN A 40 10.28 -8.79 -3.11
C GLN A 40 9.37 -8.16 -4.16
N ALA A 41 9.24 -6.83 -4.18
CA ALA A 41 8.50 -6.13 -5.23
C ALA A 41 9.13 -6.37 -6.60
N ASP A 42 10.46 -6.32 -6.73
CA ASP A 42 11.18 -6.63 -7.97
C ASP A 42 10.83 -8.03 -8.48
N ARG A 43 10.80 -9.03 -7.57
CA ARG A 43 10.36 -10.40 -7.91
C ARG A 43 8.93 -10.43 -8.41
N MET A 44 7.98 -9.86 -7.66
CA MET A 44 6.56 -9.82 -8.04
C MET A 44 6.34 -9.18 -9.41
N ILE A 45 7.03 -8.08 -9.70
CA ILE A 45 6.96 -7.39 -10.99
C ILE A 45 7.53 -8.28 -12.09
N SER A 46 8.68 -8.94 -11.85
CA SER A 46 9.26 -9.88 -12.82
C SER A 46 8.39 -11.11 -13.10
N GLU A 47 7.57 -11.52 -12.13
CA GLU A 47 6.60 -12.61 -12.23
C GLU A 47 5.26 -12.17 -12.87
N GLY A 48 5.10 -10.88 -13.19
CA GLY A 48 3.96 -10.35 -13.95
C GLY A 48 2.90 -9.63 -13.11
N ALA A 49 3.23 -9.14 -11.92
CA ALA A 49 2.36 -8.21 -11.19
C ALA A 49 2.18 -6.90 -11.97
N ASP A 50 0.94 -6.46 -12.14
CA ASP A 50 0.59 -5.19 -12.80
C ASP A 50 0.62 -4.01 -11.80
N ALA A 51 0.47 -4.31 -10.51
CA ALA A 51 0.54 -3.34 -9.41
C ALA A 51 1.11 -4.00 -8.14
N ILE A 52 1.62 -3.19 -7.23
CA ILE A 52 2.08 -3.63 -5.89
C ILE A 52 1.21 -2.99 -4.82
N ASP A 53 0.63 -3.80 -3.94
CA ASP A 53 -0.16 -3.36 -2.79
C ASP A 53 0.70 -3.41 -1.53
N VAL A 54 1.03 -2.26 -0.98
CA VAL A 54 1.95 -2.10 0.14
C VAL A 54 1.16 -1.91 1.43
N GLY A 55 1.33 -2.80 2.40
CA GLY A 55 0.68 -2.70 3.71
C GLY A 55 1.69 -2.68 4.85
N GLY A 56 1.61 -1.68 5.75
CA GLY A 56 2.49 -1.57 6.94
C GLY A 56 1.87 -2.11 8.23
N GLU A 57 0.57 -2.39 8.21
CA GLU A 57 -0.23 -2.90 9.31
C GLU A 57 -0.94 -4.19 8.90
N SER A 58 -0.97 -5.17 9.79
CA SER A 58 -1.74 -6.40 9.57
C SER A 58 -3.20 -6.17 9.91
N THR A 59 -4.10 -6.45 8.96
CA THR A 59 -5.56 -6.44 9.16
C THR A 59 -6.12 -7.81 9.56
N ARG A 60 -5.24 -8.78 9.87
CA ARG A 60 -5.64 -10.13 10.34
C ARG A 60 -6.37 -10.04 11.69
N PRO A 61 -7.35 -10.91 11.95
CA PRO A 61 -8.07 -10.93 13.23
C PRO A 61 -7.12 -11.05 14.43
N GLY A 62 -7.25 -10.13 15.40
CA GLY A 62 -6.45 -10.12 16.62
C GLY A 62 -5.08 -9.46 16.47
N ALA A 63 -4.80 -8.84 15.31
CA ALA A 63 -3.61 -8.01 15.16
C ALA A 63 -3.71 -6.76 16.03
N THR A 64 -2.61 -6.37 16.67
CA THR A 64 -2.56 -5.11 17.40
C THR A 64 -2.36 -3.95 16.41
N PRO A 65 -3.25 -2.95 16.37
CA PRO A 65 -3.08 -1.79 15.50
C PRO A 65 -1.77 -1.07 15.80
N VAL A 66 -1.14 -0.51 14.77
CA VAL A 66 0.07 0.30 14.95
C VAL A 66 -0.26 1.79 14.78
N SER A 67 0.53 2.65 15.41
CA SER A 67 0.40 4.10 15.21
C SER A 67 0.68 4.47 13.74
N ALA A 68 0.05 5.52 13.22
CA ALA A 68 0.35 6.06 11.88
C ALA A 68 1.86 6.28 11.68
N ARG A 69 2.55 6.83 12.68
CA ARG A 69 4.01 7.02 12.66
C ARG A 69 4.79 5.72 12.42
N GLU A 70 4.34 4.63 13.01
CA GLU A 70 5.01 3.34 12.88
C GLU A 70 4.72 2.70 11.52
N GLU A 71 3.48 2.81 11.04
CA GLU A 71 3.09 2.39 9.70
C GLU A 71 3.89 3.16 8.62
N LEU A 72 3.99 4.49 8.74
CA LEU A 72 4.77 5.35 7.85
C LEU A 72 6.25 4.93 7.78
N LYS A 73 6.87 4.63 8.93
CA LYS A 73 8.26 4.15 8.96
C LYS A 73 8.47 2.87 8.16
N ARG A 74 7.45 2.03 8.08
CA ARG A 74 7.48 0.76 7.34
C ARG A 74 7.25 0.99 5.85
N VAL A 75 6.18 1.69 5.49
CA VAL A 75 5.74 1.76 4.09
C VAL A 75 6.50 2.77 3.24
N LEU A 76 6.88 3.94 3.78
CA LEU A 76 7.46 5.00 2.94
C LEU A 76 8.82 4.63 2.33
N PRO A 77 9.77 4.00 3.06
CA PRO A 77 11.02 3.55 2.44
C PRO A 77 10.80 2.54 1.31
N ALA A 78 9.85 1.61 1.48
CA ALA A 78 9.51 0.62 0.45
C ALA A 78 8.89 1.30 -0.79
N ILE A 79 7.92 2.20 -0.60
CA ILE A 79 7.26 2.93 -1.70
C ILE A 79 8.28 3.75 -2.50
N ARG A 80 9.13 4.53 -1.82
CA ARG A 80 10.20 5.31 -2.48
C ARG A 80 11.14 4.41 -3.27
N GLY A 81 11.59 3.32 -2.67
CA GLY A 81 12.47 2.34 -3.30
C GLY A 81 11.86 1.74 -4.57
N ILE A 82 10.61 1.26 -4.47
CA ILE A 82 9.87 0.69 -5.62
C ILE A 82 9.70 1.73 -6.71
N ARG A 83 9.22 2.94 -6.39
CA ARG A 83 9.02 4.02 -7.37
C ARG A 83 10.33 4.42 -8.07
N SER A 84 11.45 4.43 -7.34
CA SER A 84 12.77 4.74 -7.92
C SER A 84 13.26 3.70 -8.94
N ARG A 85 12.90 2.42 -8.76
CA ARG A 85 13.30 1.31 -9.65
C ARG A 85 12.31 1.11 -10.80
N TRP A 86 11.03 1.35 -10.54
CA TRP A 86 9.93 1.11 -11.44
C TRP A 86 9.07 2.36 -11.57
N SER A 87 9.46 3.26 -12.48
CA SER A 87 8.78 4.55 -12.68
C SER A 87 7.31 4.39 -13.07
N ASP A 88 6.98 3.29 -13.73
CA ASP A 88 5.67 3.07 -14.36
C ASP A 88 4.79 2.06 -13.60
N ILE A 89 5.32 1.36 -12.59
CA ILE A 89 4.51 0.40 -11.82
C ILE A 89 3.45 1.14 -11.00
N SER A 90 2.27 0.55 -10.90
CA SER A 90 1.22 1.09 -10.04
C SER A 90 1.46 0.65 -8.61
N ILE A 91 1.36 1.60 -7.66
CA ILE A 91 1.59 1.32 -6.25
C ILE A 91 0.31 1.69 -5.50
N SER A 92 -0.25 0.70 -4.82
CA SER A 92 -1.36 0.82 -3.90
C SER A 92 -0.84 0.85 -2.46
N ILE A 93 -1.46 1.70 -1.64
CA ILE A 93 -1.24 1.71 -0.18
C ILE A 93 -2.47 1.08 0.49
N ASP A 94 -2.28 -0.06 1.17
CA ASP A 94 -3.29 -0.69 2.02
C ASP A 94 -3.25 -0.04 3.40
N THR A 95 -4.19 0.87 3.66
CA THR A 95 -4.28 1.59 4.92
C THR A 95 -5.68 2.12 5.17
N VAL A 96 -6.04 2.23 6.44
CA VAL A 96 -7.28 2.88 6.91
C VAL A 96 -7.02 4.26 7.51
N LYS A 97 -5.77 4.78 7.42
CA LYS A 97 -5.34 6.04 8.04
C LYS A 97 -5.04 7.08 6.98
N ALA A 98 -5.78 8.19 6.99
CA ALA A 98 -5.66 9.25 5.99
C ALA A 98 -4.27 9.90 5.97
N GLU A 99 -3.62 10.03 7.14
CA GLU A 99 -2.24 10.51 7.25
C GLU A 99 -1.25 9.62 6.47
N VAL A 100 -1.42 8.29 6.57
CA VAL A 100 -0.57 7.31 5.89
C VAL A 100 -0.81 7.35 4.39
N ALA A 101 -2.09 7.37 3.98
CA ALA A 101 -2.47 7.51 2.57
C ALA A 101 -1.88 8.77 1.95
N ASN A 102 -2.04 9.93 2.60
CA ASN A 102 -1.53 11.21 2.11
C ASN A 102 -0.01 11.18 1.89
N ALA A 103 0.75 10.66 2.87
CA ALA A 103 2.20 10.56 2.76
C ALA A 103 2.64 9.55 1.68
N ALA A 104 1.96 8.41 1.58
CA ALA A 104 2.24 7.40 0.56
C ALA A 104 1.99 7.93 -0.86
N LEU A 105 0.91 8.67 -1.07
CA LEU A 105 0.58 9.33 -2.33
C LEU A 105 1.65 10.35 -2.73
N ALA A 106 2.15 11.14 -1.77
CA ALA A 106 3.24 12.08 -2.01
C ALA A 106 4.56 11.40 -2.41
N GLU A 107 4.79 10.15 -2.00
CA GLU A 107 5.97 9.35 -2.32
C GLU A 107 5.82 8.48 -3.59
N GLY A 108 4.67 8.60 -4.27
CA GLY A 108 4.43 7.96 -5.55
C GLY A 108 3.50 6.75 -5.53
N ALA A 109 2.75 6.51 -4.45
CA ALA A 109 1.53 5.72 -4.54
C ALA A 109 0.50 6.42 -5.45
N SER A 110 -0.37 5.63 -6.09
CA SER A 110 -1.40 6.14 -7.00
C SER A 110 -2.79 5.53 -6.76
N ILE A 111 -2.87 4.59 -5.82
CA ILE A 111 -4.09 3.89 -5.41
C ILE A 111 -4.12 3.85 -3.89
N VAL A 112 -5.28 4.13 -3.29
CA VAL A 112 -5.55 3.88 -1.86
C VAL A 112 -6.47 2.68 -1.74
N ASN A 113 -6.05 1.67 -1.00
CA ASN A 113 -6.82 0.49 -0.68
C ASN A 113 -7.28 0.59 0.79
N ASP A 114 -8.56 0.87 1.00
CA ASP A 114 -9.13 1.05 2.34
C ASP A 114 -10.14 -0.07 2.64
N VAL A 115 -9.70 -1.03 3.45
CA VAL A 115 -10.51 -2.19 3.85
C VAL A 115 -11.75 -1.82 4.70
N SER A 116 -11.77 -0.62 5.28
CA SER A 116 -12.92 -0.10 6.00
C SER A 116 -13.96 0.55 5.10
N GLY A 117 -13.65 0.72 3.81
CA GLY A 117 -14.49 1.48 2.89
C GLY A 117 -14.56 2.97 3.25
N MET A 118 -13.46 3.54 3.77
CA MET A 118 -13.37 4.92 4.24
C MET A 118 -14.29 5.27 5.42
N SER A 119 -14.61 4.28 6.25
CA SER A 119 -15.51 4.47 7.40
C SER A 119 -14.78 4.77 8.71
N LEU A 120 -13.48 4.47 8.80
CA LEU A 120 -12.71 4.64 10.05
C LEU A 120 -12.05 6.01 10.17
N ASP A 121 -11.49 6.55 9.10
CA ASP A 121 -10.85 7.87 9.10
C ASP A 121 -11.66 8.86 8.22
N PRO A 122 -12.34 9.85 8.81
CA PRO A 122 -13.19 10.77 8.07
C PRO A 122 -12.43 11.69 7.11
N GLU A 123 -11.10 11.80 7.24
CA GLU A 123 -10.27 12.59 6.33
C GLU A 123 -9.90 11.83 5.05
N MET A 124 -10.04 10.50 5.03
CA MET A 124 -9.62 9.65 3.90
C MET A 124 -10.27 10.06 2.56
N PRO A 125 -11.58 10.35 2.48
CA PRO A 125 -12.20 10.80 1.24
C PRO A 125 -11.61 12.12 0.72
N ARG A 126 -11.31 13.07 1.62
CA ARG A 126 -10.73 14.38 1.26
C ARG A 126 -9.32 14.19 0.71
N VAL A 127 -8.49 13.40 1.38
CA VAL A 127 -7.12 13.06 0.93
C VAL A 127 -7.14 12.44 -0.47
N CYS A 128 -8.00 11.44 -0.70
CA CYS A 128 -8.09 10.77 -1.99
C CYS A 128 -8.57 11.72 -3.11
N ALA A 129 -9.56 12.57 -2.80
CA ALA A 129 -10.10 13.54 -3.75
C ALA A 129 -9.07 14.61 -4.14
N GLU A 130 -8.34 15.16 -3.17
CA GLU A 130 -7.30 16.16 -3.42
C GLU A 130 -6.12 15.59 -4.22
N ALA A 131 -5.73 14.35 -3.93
CA ALA A 131 -4.67 13.67 -4.67
C ALA A 131 -5.10 13.20 -6.07
N GLY A 132 -6.41 13.10 -6.33
CA GLY A 132 -6.96 12.54 -7.56
C GLY A 132 -6.56 11.07 -7.78
N CYS A 133 -6.38 10.30 -6.71
CA CYS A 133 -5.94 8.91 -6.78
C CYS A 133 -7.09 7.94 -7.09
N SER A 134 -6.76 6.73 -7.53
CA SER A 134 -7.74 5.63 -7.56
C SER A 134 -8.00 5.12 -6.14
N VAL A 135 -9.18 4.54 -5.91
CA VAL A 135 -9.57 4.01 -4.59
C VAL A 135 -10.14 2.60 -4.72
N VAL A 136 -9.75 1.72 -3.81
CA VAL A 136 -10.36 0.39 -3.60
C VAL A 136 -11.13 0.45 -2.30
N LEU A 137 -12.44 0.23 -2.37
CA LEU A 137 -13.33 0.23 -1.22
C LEU A 137 -13.78 -1.20 -0.95
N MET A 138 -13.43 -1.74 0.21
CA MET A 138 -13.92 -3.05 0.60
C MET A 138 -15.13 -2.93 1.53
N HIS A 139 -16.05 -3.88 1.41
CA HIS A 139 -17.08 -4.08 2.40
C HIS A 139 -16.56 -4.98 3.52
N SER A 140 -16.51 -4.47 4.75
CA SER A 140 -16.17 -5.21 5.96
C SER A 140 -17.25 -5.03 7.04
N ARG A 141 -17.34 -5.98 7.97
CA ARG A 141 -18.22 -5.92 9.15
C ARG A 141 -17.38 -6.23 10.39
N GLY A 142 -17.54 -5.40 11.44
CA GLY A 142 -16.75 -5.51 12.67
C GLY A 142 -15.64 -4.45 12.72
N THR A 143 -14.69 -4.61 13.64
CA THR A 143 -13.50 -3.76 13.71
C THR A 143 -12.44 -4.27 12.74
N VAL A 144 -11.69 -3.34 12.14
CA VAL A 144 -10.42 -3.66 11.48
C VAL A 144 -9.38 -3.74 12.60
N GLY A 145 -8.81 -4.93 12.83
CA GLY A 145 -8.02 -5.27 14.02
C GLY A 145 -8.70 -6.31 14.91
#